data_AF-A0A3G1KN06-F1
#
_entry.id   AF-A0A3G1KN06-F1
#
_cell.length_a   1.000
_cell.length_b   1.000
_cell.length_c   1.000
_cell.angle_alpha   90.00
_cell.angle_beta   90.00
_cell.angle_gamma   90.00
#
_symmetry.space_group_name_H-M   'P 1'
#
loop_
_entity.id
_entity.type
_entity.pdbx_description
1 polymer ?
#
loop_
_entity_poly.entity_id
_entity_poly.type
_entity_poly.pdbx_seq_one_letter_code
_entity_poly.pdbx_strand_id
1 'polypeptide(L)'
;MSVKPKQLIATILIIAAIIIVGAGLYVYRSIASISEMFKLNGQLQAEGYYMAEFEFKMLGCAYYLDKGQYITSLSRLNKLHKQMKTREGLIKVPNFADKKEEMDFYLSLQNPETGAFMDPSYPAFFYFEPTLNVVDHLKLLSQETGQPFQLKYPLKFLDQINTPEELKAVFDDLSSVGWIGSKLPKTNYITIAFYHNYDELERDKLYTFSPEWKQALLKWFYTNQDCKTGFWGPRMRNGGKLLYEGDLSSTYKIVQLFADEHGNNLHPQFPLRYKDEMLATILRKLSQPMPDDANLAEIHDWKLTRYHGIKLLTDYLWKGISTENKNAAKTFMENIVKSTFETSYLDNEGAFSYYPGSKQATLDGTGDAISLLDIVGALSKNRQRLLWGSPGQSIVDLGSSQISILHENDLNLLKNSPGLNSMRFFRSYPASGDFTSGVICLNYPKKTPIMDIMDLLPRVKKWVNTTPQNLGNWTSKEAVLQELAVLETEPVPVFREELPLKLLNEVLQDNGELTVIGFDVLQIPRYKVTLRLK
;
A
#
# COMPACT_ATOMS: atom_id res chain seq x y z
N MET A 1 -27.04 58.73 26.60
CA MET A 1 -25.58 58.48 26.56
C MET A 1 -25.15 58.38 25.11
N SER A 2 -24.43 59.38 24.59
CA SER A 2 -23.88 59.34 23.23
C SER A 2 -22.58 58.52 23.26
N VAL A 3 -22.59 57.34 22.63
CA VAL A 3 -21.37 56.53 22.45
C VAL A 3 -20.47 57.33 21.52
N LYS A 4 -19.31 57.77 22.02
CA LYS A 4 -18.36 58.53 21.20
C LYS A 4 -17.90 57.62 20.04
N PRO A 5 -17.84 58.11 18.78
CA PRO A 5 -17.53 57.28 17.60
C PRO A 5 -16.22 56.48 17.74
N LYS A 6 -15.24 56.98 18.50
CA LYS A 6 -13.99 56.27 18.82
C LYS A 6 -14.18 55.02 19.70
N GLN A 7 -15.14 55.04 20.63
CA GLN A 7 -15.47 53.90 21.49
C GLN A 7 -16.21 52.81 20.71
N LEU A 8 -17.10 53.20 19.80
CA LEU A 8 -17.80 52.26 18.91
C LEU A 8 -16.82 51.54 17.98
N ILE A 9 -15.87 52.27 17.38
CA ILE A 9 -14.82 51.69 16.51
C ILE A 9 -13.93 50.72 17.32
N ALA A 10 -13.53 51.10 18.53
CA ALA A 10 -12.73 50.22 19.40
C ALA A 10 -13.48 48.92 19.75
N THR A 11 -14.78 48.99 20.07
CA THR A 11 -15.60 47.81 20.35
C THR A 11 -15.73 46.90 19.13
N ILE A 12 -15.95 47.45 17.94
CA ILE A 12 -16.02 46.68 16.70
C ILE A 12 -14.68 45.97 16.42
N LEU A 13 -13.56 46.66 16.60
CA LEU A 13 -12.22 46.07 16.41
C LEU A 13 -11.93 44.95 17.42
N ILE A 14 -12.36 45.10 18.67
CA ILE A 14 -12.20 44.05 19.70
C ILE A 14 -13.06 42.83 19.37
N ILE A 15 -14.33 43.02 18.97
CA ILE A 15 -15.20 41.92 18.56
C ILE A 15 -14.63 41.21 17.32
N ALA A 16 -14.15 41.98 16.33
CA ALA A 16 -13.50 41.42 15.16
C ALA A 16 -12.23 40.63 15.53
N ALA A 17 -11.40 41.14 16.44
CA ALA A 17 -10.22 40.43 16.93
C ALA A 17 -10.58 39.13 17.66
N ILE A 18 -11.61 39.13 18.51
CA ILE A 18 -12.10 37.92 19.19
C ILE A 18 -12.62 36.90 18.19
N ILE A 19 -13.37 37.33 17.16
CA ILE A 19 -13.85 36.45 16.10
C ILE A 19 -12.68 35.87 15.30
N ILE A 20 -11.69 36.69 14.94
CA ILE A 20 -10.50 36.24 14.19
C ILE A 20 -9.68 35.25 15.02
N VAL A 21 -9.42 35.54 16.30
CA VAL A 21 -8.68 34.64 17.20
C VAL A 21 -9.47 33.35 17.43
N GLY A 22 -10.77 33.44 17.67
CA GLY A 22 -11.65 32.28 17.84
C GLY A 22 -11.70 31.39 16.61
N ALA A 23 -11.84 32.00 15.42
CA ALA A 23 -11.78 31.29 14.14
C ALA A 23 -10.40 30.67 13.90
N GLY A 24 -9.33 31.40 14.19
CA GLY A 24 -7.95 30.91 14.08
C GLY A 24 -7.67 29.71 15.00
N LEU A 25 -8.11 29.77 16.25
CA LEU A 25 -8.01 28.66 17.20
C LEU A 25 -8.85 27.45 16.76
N TYR A 26 -10.05 27.68 16.21
CA TYR A 26 -10.91 26.62 15.70
C TYR A 26 -10.29 25.91 14.49
N VAL A 27 -9.72 26.67 13.55
CA VAL A 27 -8.98 26.15 12.39
C VAL A 27 -7.76 25.36 12.85
N TYR A 28 -6.94 25.94 13.73
CA TYR A 28 -5.74 25.30 14.25
C TYR A 28 -6.05 23.97 14.93
N ARG A 29 -7.06 23.93 15.82
CA ARG A 29 -7.49 22.68 16.48
C ARG A 29 -7.96 21.62 15.49
N SER A 30 -8.72 22.03 14.48
CA SER A 30 -9.26 21.12 13.46
C SER A 30 -8.13 20.52 12.60
N ILE A 31 -7.12 21.31 12.23
CA ILE A 31 -5.95 20.82 11.49
C ILE A 31 -5.07 19.94 12.39
N ALA A 32 -4.84 20.35 13.64
CA ALA A 32 -4.06 19.58 14.60
C ALA A 32 -4.67 18.21 14.90
N SER A 33 -5.99 18.05 14.79
CA SER A 33 -6.65 16.75 14.99
C SER A 33 -6.42 15.73 13.88
N ILE A 34 -5.92 16.12 12.69
CA ILE A 34 -5.74 15.19 11.57
C ILE A 34 -4.81 14.03 11.97
N SER A 35 -3.65 14.32 12.57
CA SER A 35 -2.71 13.30 13.04
C SER A 35 -3.35 12.35 14.07
N GLU A 36 -4.16 12.90 14.98
CA GLU A 36 -4.91 12.11 15.95
C GLU A 36 -5.96 11.22 15.28
N MET A 37 -6.65 11.72 14.24
CA MET A 37 -7.65 10.94 13.50
C MET A 37 -7.01 9.75 12.77
N PHE A 38 -5.83 9.89 12.17
CA PHE A 38 -5.12 8.75 11.59
C PHE A 38 -4.74 7.71 12.66
N LYS A 39 -4.31 8.13 13.86
CA LYS A 39 -4.09 7.20 14.99
C LYS A 39 -5.38 6.49 15.40
N LEU A 40 -6.46 7.26 15.54
CA LEU A 40 -7.78 6.73 15.89
C LEU A 40 -8.28 5.76 14.81
N ASN A 41 -8.00 6.00 13.53
CA ASN A 41 -8.36 5.08 12.46
C ASN A 41 -7.72 3.71 12.67
N GLY A 42 -6.40 3.65 12.87
CA GLY A 42 -5.71 2.39 13.15
C GLY A 42 -6.21 1.68 14.42
N GLN A 43 -6.52 2.44 15.47
CA GLN A 43 -7.12 1.89 16.71
C GLN A 43 -8.52 1.31 16.45
N LEU A 44 -9.38 2.04 15.75
CA LEU A 44 -10.75 1.62 15.45
C LEU A 44 -10.76 0.39 14.54
N GLN A 45 -9.87 0.33 13.54
CA GLN A 45 -9.66 -0.86 12.73
C GLN A 45 -9.26 -2.06 13.61
N ALA A 46 -8.24 -1.91 14.46
CA ALA A 46 -7.78 -2.97 15.36
C ALA A 46 -8.86 -3.39 16.37
N GLU A 47 -9.70 -2.46 16.81
CA GLU A 47 -10.87 -2.74 17.63
C GLU A 47 -11.94 -3.51 16.85
N GLY A 48 -12.00 -3.46 15.51
CA GLY A 48 -13.03 -4.12 14.68
C GLY A 48 -14.20 -3.21 14.29
N TYR A 49 -13.98 -1.91 14.14
CA TYR A 49 -14.95 -0.98 13.55
C TYR A 49 -14.80 -0.93 12.03
N TYR A 50 -15.92 -0.72 11.33
CA TYR A 50 -15.94 -0.49 9.89
C TYR A 50 -15.37 0.90 9.58
N MET A 51 -14.20 0.93 8.94
CA MET A 51 -13.45 2.17 8.66
C MET A 51 -13.17 2.41 7.16
N ALA A 52 -13.71 1.59 6.26
CA ALA A 52 -13.43 1.63 4.82
C ALA A 52 -13.62 3.02 4.15
N GLU A 53 -14.49 3.85 4.71
CA GLU A 53 -14.80 5.19 4.18
C GLU A 53 -13.86 6.30 4.68
N PHE A 54 -13.01 6.05 5.68
CA PHE A 54 -12.31 7.09 6.46
C PHE A 54 -11.46 8.02 5.58
N GLU A 55 -10.56 7.46 4.78
CA GLU A 55 -9.62 8.25 3.98
C GLU A 55 -10.36 9.07 2.90
N PHE A 56 -11.46 8.54 2.36
CA PHE A 56 -12.31 9.23 1.39
C PHE A 56 -13.11 10.37 2.03
N LYS A 57 -13.58 10.20 3.28
CA LYS A 57 -14.19 11.29 4.05
C LYS A 57 -13.17 12.40 4.33
N MET A 58 -11.92 12.06 4.61
CA MET A 58 -10.83 13.02 4.78
C MET A 58 -10.53 13.79 3.49
N LEU A 59 -10.47 13.11 2.34
CA LEU A 59 -10.32 13.74 1.02
C LEU A 59 -11.52 14.65 0.70
N GLY A 60 -12.74 14.26 1.07
CA GLY A 60 -13.92 15.13 0.95
C GLY A 60 -13.80 16.42 1.76
N CYS A 61 -13.28 16.35 2.99
CA CYS A 61 -12.97 17.55 3.78
C CYS A 61 -11.90 18.41 3.10
N ALA A 62 -10.86 17.81 2.53
CA ALA A 62 -9.81 18.50 1.77
C ALA A 62 -10.36 19.19 0.51
N TYR A 63 -11.29 18.54 -0.20
CA TYR A 63 -12.00 19.13 -1.34
C TYR A 63 -12.76 20.39 -0.97
N TYR A 64 -13.61 20.33 0.05
CA TYR A 64 -14.36 21.50 0.50
C TYR A 64 -13.43 22.64 0.93
N LEU A 65 -12.32 22.29 1.59
CA LEU A 65 -11.31 23.27 1.99
C LEU A 65 -10.69 23.97 0.77
N ASP A 66 -10.28 23.21 -0.26
CA ASP A 66 -9.67 23.76 -1.47
C ASP A 66 -10.63 24.59 -2.34
N LYS A 67 -11.94 24.30 -2.25
CA LYS A 67 -13.00 25.08 -2.90
C LYS A 67 -13.46 26.29 -2.07
N GLY A 68 -12.80 26.58 -0.95
CA GLY A 68 -13.13 27.72 -0.08
C GLY A 68 -14.39 27.53 0.78
N GLN A 69 -14.92 26.31 0.85
CA GLN A 69 -16.06 25.94 1.70
C GLN A 69 -15.58 25.58 3.12
N TYR A 70 -14.92 26.54 3.78
CA TYR A 70 -14.25 26.35 5.07
C TYR A 70 -15.18 25.82 6.17
N ILE A 71 -16.39 26.36 6.28
CA ILE A 71 -17.36 25.96 7.30
C ILE A 71 -17.75 24.50 7.12
N THR A 72 -18.07 24.10 5.88
CA THR A 72 -18.42 22.71 5.53
C THR A 72 -17.26 21.77 5.85
N SER A 73 -16.05 22.10 5.43
CA SER A 73 -14.85 21.29 5.67
C SER A 73 -14.59 21.09 7.17
N LEU A 74 -14.51 22.18 7.94
CA LEU A 74 -14.18 22.13 9.36
C LEU A 74 -15.29 21.48 10.20
N SER A 75 -16.56 21.74 9.87
CA SER A 75 -17.69 21.10 10.54
C SER A 75 -17.68 19.58 10.34
N ARG A 76 -17.45 19.12 9.11
CA ARG A 76 -17.33 17.68 8.81
C ARG A 76 -16.12 17.04 9.48
N LEU A 77 -14.97 17.70 9.45
CA LEU A 77 -13.75 17.21 10.11
C LEU A 77 -13.96 17.04 11.62
N ASN A 78 -14.56 18.03 12.28
CA ASN A 78 -14.86 17.95 13.71
C ASN A 78 -15.94 16.90 14.03
N LYS A 79 -16.96 16.76 13.19
CA LYS A 79 -17.96 15.69 13.33
C LYS A 79 -17.29 14.31 13.26
N LEU A 80 -16.47 14.08 12.23
CA LEU A 80 -15.75 12.83 12.04
C LEU A 80 -14.80 12.55 13.22
N HIS A 81 -14.02 13.54 13.64
CA HIS A 81 -13.15 13.43 14.81
C HIS A 81 -13.93 13.07 16.08
N LYS A 82 -15.07 13.72 16.33
CA LYS A 82 -15.93 13.41 17.48
C LYS A 82 -16.45 11.97 17.41
N GLN A 83 -16.97 11.54 16.25
CA GLN A 83 -17.45 10.16 16.05
C GLN A 83 -16.33 9.15 16.32
N MET A 84 -15.12 9.41 15.82
CA MET A 84 -13.97 8.55 16.07
C MET A 84 -13.60 8.50 17.56
N LYS A 85 -13.65 9.62 18.28
CA LYS A 85 -13.37 9.66 19.72
C LYS A 85 -14.42 8.96 20.56
N THR A 86 -15.70 9.22 20.31
CA THR A 86 -16.80 8.71 21.15
C THR A 86 -17.32 7.36 20.70
N ARG A 87 -16.93 6.90 19.50
CA ARG A 87 -17.47 5.72 18.78
C ARG A 87 -18.95 5.85 18.41
N GLU A 88 -19.58 6.98 18.72
CA GLU A 88 -20.99 7.23 18.45
C GLU A 88 -21.26 7.32 16.94
N GLY A 89 -22.15 6.48 16.45
CA GLY A 89 -22.50 6.40 15.03
C GLY A 89 -21.46 5.69 14.15
N LEU A 90 -20.41 5.10 14.74
CA LEU A 90 -19.55 4.15 14.02
C LEU A 90 -20.16 2.76 14.07
N ILE A 91 -19.95 1.99 13.01
CA ILE A 91 -20.44 0.62 12.90
C ILE A 91 -19.38 -0.32 13.47
N LYS A 92 -19.72 -1.03 14.55
CA LYS A 92 -18.92 -2.14 15.03
C LYS A 92 -19.27 -3.37 14.20
N VAL A 93 -18.27 -3.97 13.56
CA VAL A 93 -18.47 -5.21 12.81
C VAL A 93 -18.79 -6.32 13.83
N PRO A 94 -19.92 -7.04 13.70
CA PRO A 94 -20.26 -8.10 14.63
C PRO A 94 -19.38 -9.34 14.40
N ASN A 95 -19.36 -10.24 15.36
CA ASN A 95 -18.81 -11.58 15.14
C ASN A 95 -19.86 -12.39 14.38
N PHE A 96 -19.51 -12.86 13.18
CA PHE A 96 -20.40 -13.65 12.35
C PHE A 96 -20.35 -15.13 12.74
N ALA A 97 -21.49 -15.81 12.72
CA ALA A 97 -21.58 -17.26 12.92
C ALA A 97 -21.05 -18.02 11.69
N ASP A 98 -21.26 -17.47 10.50
CA ASP A 98 -20.79 -18.02 9.23
C ASP A 98 -20.55 -16.92 8.17
N LYS A 99 -19.98 -17.32 7.03
CA LYS A 99 -19.66 -16.42 5.91
C LYS A 99 -20.88 -15.85 5.19
N LYS A 100 -22.05 -16.47 5.33
CA LYS A 100 -23.28 -15.97 4.75
C LYS A 100 -23.82 -14.79 5.56
N GLU A 101 -23.82 -14.89 6.89
CA GLU A 101 -24.16 -13.78 7.77
C GLU A 101 -23.23 -12.58 7.54
N GLU A 102 -21.93 -12.84 7.35
CA GLU A 102 -20.95 -11.82 6.98
C GLU A 102 -21.31 -11.12 5.66
N MET A 103 -21.62 -11.89 4.60
CA MET A 103 -22.03 -11.35 3.30
C MET A 103 -23.30 -10.51 3.41
N ASP A 104 -24.32 -10.99 4.14
CA ASP A 104 -25.58 -10.29 4.37
C ASP A 104 -25.39 -8.95 5.09
N PHE A 105 -24.47 -8.91 6.07
CA PHE A 105 -24.09 -7.69 6.78
C PHE A 105 -23.45 -6.67 5.84
N TYR A 106 -22.41 -7.05 5.08
CA TYR A 106 -21.75 -6.11 4.18
C TYR A 106 -22.69 -5.60 3.09
N LEU A 107 -23.54 -6.46 2.53
CA LEU A 107 -24.60 -6.02 1.59
C LEU A 107 -25.57 -5.03 2.24
N SER A 108 -25.84 -5.12 3.55
CA SER A 108 -26.71 -4.16 4.26
C SER A 108 -26.13 -2.75 4.38
N LEU A 109 -24.82 -2.60 4.20
CA LEU A 109 -24.16 -1.29 4.23
C LEU A 109 -24.35 -0.49 2.94
N GLN A 110 -24.89 -1.11 1.88
CA GLN A 110 -25.08 -0.43 0.60
C GLN A 110 -26.17 0.65 0.71
N ASN A 111 -25.84 1.88 0.32
CA ASN A 111 -26.78 2.99 0.35
C ASN A 111 -27.88 2.80 -0.73
N PRO A 112 -29.17 2.88 -0.39
CA PRO A 112 -30.27 2.67 -1.33
C PRO A 112 -30.46 3.79 -2.36
N GLU A 113 -30.04 5.02 -2.03
CA GLU A 113 -30.21 6.19 -2.90
C GLU A 113 -29.10 6.23 -3.96
N THR A 114 -27.85 6.03 -3.55
CA THR A 114 -26.67 6.18 -4.39
C THR A 114 -26.16 4.84 -4.96
N GLY A 115 -26.48 3.73 -4.31
CA GLY A 115 -25.91 2.41 -4.58
C GLY A 115 -24.48 2.23 -4.07
N ALA A 116 -23.85 3.24 -3.49
CA ALA A 116 -22.47 3.17 -3.02
C ALA A 116 -22.35 2.57 -1.61
N PHE A 117 -21.17 2.08 -1.27
CA PHE A 117 -20.76 1.80 0.12
C PHE A 117 -20.06 3.03 0.70
N MET A 118 -20.79 4.16 0.74
CA MET A 118 -20.28 5.45 1.18
C MET A 118 -21.39 6.32 1.79
N ASP A 119 -21.04 7.11 2.80
CA ASP A 119 -21.89 8.19 3.36
C ASP A 119 -22.34 9.17 2.25
N PRO A 120 -23.65 9.29 1.98
CA PRO A 120 -24.19 10.07 0.86
C PRO A 120 -24.03 11.59 1.07
N SER A 121 -23.59 12.03 2.25
CA SER A 121 -23.34 13.44 2.51
C SER A 121 -22.06 13.96 1.85
N TYR A 122 -21.19 13.10 1.32
CA TYR A 122 -19.97 13.49 0.62
C TYR A 122 -20.18 13.56 -0.90
N PRO A 123 -19.34 14.26 -1.68
CA PRO A 123 -19.47 14.28 -3.13
C PRO A 123 -19.34 12.88 -3.77
N ALA A 124 -20.18 12.58 -4.77
CA ALA A 124 -20.30 11.25 -5.37
C ALA A 124 -19.01 10.70 -5.99
N PHE A 125 -18.12 11.57 -6.48
CA PHE A 125 -16.84 11.15 -7.03
C PHE A 125 -15.90 10.50 -6.00
N PHE A 126 -16.17 10.62 -4.68
CA PHE A 126 -15.43 9.89 -3.64
C PHE A 126 -15.96 8.48 -3.36
N TYR A 127 -17.05 8.07 -4.01
CA TYR A 127 -17.72 6.80 -3.69
C TYR A 127 -17.08 5.60 -4.38
N PHE A 128 -16.30 5.85 -5.44
CA PHE A 128 -15.82 4.82 -6.36
C PHE A 128 -14.96 3.74 -5.66
N GLU A 129 -13.81 4.12 -5.11
CA GLU A 129 -12.91 3.17 -4.44
C GLU A 129 -13.46 2.51 -3.16
N PRO A 130 -14.10 3.23 -2.21
CA PRO A 130 -14.66 2.54 -1.04
C PRO A 130 -15.76 1.55 -1.45
N THR A 131 -16.48 1.83 -2.54
CA THR A 131 -17.43 0.88 -3.14
C THR A 131 -16.69 -0.34 -3.71
N LEU A 132 -15.63 -0.15 -4.50
CA LEU A 132 -14.84 -1.25 -5.06
C LEU A 132 -14.23 -2.15 -3.98
N ASN A 133 -13.67 -1.58 -2.90
CA ASN A 133 -13.13 -2.35 -1.79
C ASN A 133 -14.18 -3.29 -1.17
N VAL A 134 -15.41 -2.80 -0.91
CA VAL A 134 -16.49 -3.64 -0.40
C VAL A 134 -17.00 -4.64 -1.43
N VAL A 135 -17.03 -4.27 -2.72
CA VAL A 135 -17.38 -5.18 -3.82
C VAL A 135 -16.41 -6.36 -3.91
N ASP A 136 -15.11 -6.12 -3.82
CA ASP A 136 -14.11 -7.19 -3.85
C ASP A 136 -14.23 -8.12 -2.66
N HIS A 137 -14.44 -7.57 -1.46
CA HIS A 137 -14.73 -8.37 -0.27
C HIS A 137 -15.97 -9.26 -0.45
N LEU A 138 -17.07 -8.69 -0.95
CA LEU A 138 -18.30 -9.43 -1.22
C LEU A 138 -18.14 -10.52 -2.29
N LYS A 139 -17.26 -10.32 -3.28
CA LYS A 139 -16.94 -11.34 -4.29
C LYS A 139 -16.19 -12.52 -3.67
N LEU A 140 -15.25 -12.27 -2.77
CA LEU A 140 -14.54 -13.34 -2.06
C LEU A 140 -15.52 -14.14 -1.18
N LEU A 141 -16.38 -13.45 -0.44
CA LEU A 141 -17.44 -14.10 0.35
C LEU A 141 -18.41 -14.90 -0.52
N SER A 142 -18.78 -14.39 -1.70
CA SER A 142 -19.60 -15.10 -2.67
C SER A 142 -18.95 -16.41 -3.13
N GLN A 143 -17.64 -16.42 -3.38
CA GLN A 143 -16.89 -17.63 -3.73
C GLN A 143 -16.86 -18.64 -2.58
N GLU A 144 -16.60 -18.18 -1.35
CA GLU A 144 -16.54 -19.04 -0.16
C GLU A 144 -17.91 -19.65 0.21
N THR A 145 -18.99 -18.88 0.05
CA THR A 145 -20.35 -19.33 0.36
C THR A 145 -21.01 -20.12 -0.76
N GLY A 146 -20.45 -20.07 -1.98
CA GLY A 146 -21.06 -20.61 -3.19
C GLY A 146 -22.33 -19.86 -3.64
N GLN A 147 -22.60 -18.67 -3.07
CA GLN A 147 -23.76 -17.85 -3.44
C GLN A 147 -23.42 -16.96 -4.63
N PRO A 148 -24.40 -16.64 -5.51
CA PRO A 148 -24.17 -15.70 -6.59
C PRO A 148 -23.88 -14.29 -6.04
N PHE A 149 -22.83 -13.66 -6.55
CA PHE A 149 -22.54 -12.27 -6.24
C PHE A 149 -23.59 -11.34 -6.87
N GLN A 150 -24.30 -10.57 -6.06
CA GLN A 150 -25.25 -9.55 -6.49
C GLN A 150 -25.38 -8.44 -5.43
N LEU A 151 -25.33 -7.17 -5.89
CA LEU A 151 -25.58 -6.02 -5.04
C LEU A 151 -27.09 -5.80 -4.80
N LYS A 152 -27.46 -5.18 -3.66
CA LYS A 152 -28.86 -4.86 -3.33
C LYS A 152 -29.42 -3.73 -4.20
N TYR A 153 -28.58 -2.78 -4.55
CA TYR A 153 -28.94 -1.58 -5.32
C TYR A 153 -27.98 -1.36 -6.49
N PRO A 154 -28.44 -0.80 -7.62
CA PRO A 154 -27.56 -0.43 -8.72
C PRO A 154 -26.67 0.77 -8.33
N LEU A 155 -25.47 0.86 -8.91
CA LEU A 155 -24.47 1.90 -8.63
C LEU A 155 -24.83 3.26 -9.26
N LYS A 156 -25.97 3.84 -8.89
CA LYS A 156 -26.53 5.07 -9.50
C LYS A 156 -25.62 6.30 -9.39
N PHE A 157 -24.70 6.33 -8.43
CA PHE A 157 -23.75 7.45 -8.34
C PHE A 157 -22.88 7.61 -9.60
N LEU A 158 -22.68 6.52 -10.37
CA LEU A 158 -21.94 6.54 -11.63
C LEU A 158 -22.70 7.24 -12.76
N ASP A 159 -24.03 7.37 -12.64
CA ASP A 159 -24.85 8.09 -13.62
C ASP A 159 -24.48 9.58 -13.70
N GLN A 160 -23.86 10.15 -12.66
CA GLN A 160 -23.44 11.56 -12.62
C GLN A 160 -22.20 11.87 -13.49
N ILE A 161 -21.55 10.83 -13.99
CA ILE A 161 -20.31 10.95 -14.78
C ILE A 161 -20.36 10.09 -16.04
N ASN A 162 -21.53 9.60 -16.45
CA ASN A 162 -21.62 8.54 -17.46
C ASN A 162 -21.49 9.03 -18.91
N THR A 163 -21.47 10.34 -19.13
CA THR A 163 -21.17 10.96 -20.43
C THR A 163 -19.73 11.47 -20.52
N PRO A 164 -19.16 11.58 -21.74
CA PRO A 164 -17.85 12.20 -21.96
C PRO A 164 -17.73 13.62 -21.39
N GLU A 165 -18.80 14.41 -21.44
CA GLU A 165 -18.84 15.81 -20.99
C GLU A 165 -18.80 15.90 -19.47
N GLU A 166 -19.61 15.10 -18.78
CA GLU A 166 -19.64 15.06 -17.31
C GLU A 166 -18.33 14.53 -16.73
N LEU A 167 -17.77 13.47 -17.35
CA LEU A 167 -16.45 12.94 -16.96
C LEU A 167 -15.37 14.03 -17.00
N LYS A 168 -15.27 14.74 -18.12
CA LYS A 168 -14.27 15.81 -18.29
C LYS A 168 -14.49 16.93 -17.29
N ALA A 169 -15.74 17.34 -17.05
CA ALA A 169 -16.07 18.39 -16.10
C ALA A 169 -15.60 18.02 -14.68
N VAL A 170 -15.86 16.79 -14.23
CA VAL A 170 -15.37 16.30 -12.93
C VAL A 170 -13.85 16.23 -12.90
N PHE A 171 -13.22 15.74 -13.96
CA PHE A 171 -11.76 15.60 -14.01
C PHE A 171 -11.06 16.97 -14.01
N ASP A 172 -11.57 17.93 -14.77
CA ASP A 172 -11.04 19.30 -14.80
C ASP A 172 -11.17 19.97 -13.42
N ASP A 173 -12.30 19.77 -12.74
CA ASP A 173 -12.52 20.30 -11.38
C ASP A 173 -11.56 19.73 -10.33
N LEU A 174 -11.29 18.42 -10.40
CA LEU A 174 -10.43 17.71 -9.47
C LEU A 174 -8.94 17.85 -9.81
N SER A 175 -8.62 18.15 -11.08
CA SER A 175 -7.24 18.26 -11.55
C SER A 175 -6.57 19.57 -11.15
N SER A 176 -7.38 20.59 -10.87
CA SER A 176 -6.94 21.94 -10.53
C SER A 176 -7.09 22.22 -9.04
N VAL A 177 -5.99 22.59 -8.39
CA VAL A 177 -5.97 22.86 -6.95
C VAL A 177 -5.66 24.32 -6.65
N GLY A 178 -6.30 24.84 -5.62
CA GLY A 178 -6.00 26.14 -5.06
C GLY A 178 -4.71 26.12 -4.22
N TRP A 179 -4.34 27.30 -3.72
CA TRP A 179 -3.15 27.43 -2.87
C TRP A 179 -3.23 26.55 -1.62
N ILE A 180 -4.41 26.46 -0.99
CA ILE A 180 -4.59 25.63 0.21
C ILE A 180 -4.46 24.14 -0.14
N GLY A 181 -5.15 23.66 -1.17
CA GLY A 181 -5.06 22.26 -1.59
C GLY A 181 -3.64 21.85 -1.99
N SER A 182 -2.86 22.76 -2.58
CA SER A 182 -1.44 22.50 -2.90
C SER A 182 -0.55 22.27 -1.68
N LYS A 183 -1.00 22.59 -0.46
CA LYS A 183 -0.26 22.37 0.79
C LYS A 183 -0.68 21.10 1.53
N LEU A 184 -1.70 20.40 1.05
CA LEU A 184 -2.15 19.17 1.66
C LEU A 184 -1.23 18.01 1.27
N PRO A 185 -1.02 17.02 2.17
CA PRO A 185 -0.20 15.84 1.86
C PRO A 185 -0.71 15.09 0.63
N LYS A 186 -2.05 15.02 0.47
CA LYS A 186 -2.71 14.49 -0.71
C LYS A 186 -3.69 15.49 -1.29
N THR A 187 -3.75 15.54 -2.62
CA THR A 187 -4.73 16.33 -3.36
C THR A 187 -5.86 15.45 -3.88
N ASN A 188 -7.00 16.07 -4.22
CA ASN A 188 -8.15 15.36 -4.81
C ASN A 188 -7.87 14.78 -6.21
N TYR A 189 -6.70 15.05 -6.80
CA TYR A 189 -6.27 14.43 -8.05
C TYR A 189 -6.27 12.90 -7.96
N ILE A 190 -5.96 12.34 -6.78
CA ILE A 190 -5.95 10.89 -6.57
C ILE A 190 -7.31 10.26 -6.92
N THR A 191 -8.41 10.99 -6.70
CA THR A 191 -9.77 10.55 -6.99
C THR A 191 -10.01 10.33 -8.48
N ILE A 192 -9.37 11.14 -9.33
CA ILE A 192 -9.41 10.97 -10.78
C ILE A 192 -8.67 9.68 -11.19
N ALA A 193 -7.52 9.42 -10.56
CA ALA A 193 -6.67 8.28 -10.90
C ALA A 193 -7.37 6.93 -10.62
N PHE A 194 -8.30 6.89 -9.66
CA PHE A 194 -9.07 5.70 -9.33
C PHE A 194 -9.96 5.17 -10.46
N TYR A 195 -10.39 6.03 -11.38
CA TYR A 195 -11.16 5.61 -12.56
C TYR A 195 -10.39 4.70 -13.53
N HIS A 196 -9.12 4.41 -13.29
CA HIS A 196 -8.43 3.31 -13.97
C HIS A 196 -9.13 1.95 -13.79
N ASN A 197 -9.79 1.72 -12.65
CA ASN A 197 -10.47 0.46 -12.30
C ASN A 197 -11.92 0.38 -12.82
N TYR A 198 -12.28 1.16 -13.86
CA TYR A 198 -13.64 1.13 -14.40
C TYR A 198 -13.98 -0.25 -14.99
N ASP A 199 -12.98 -0.97 -15.49
CA ASP A 199 -13.10 -2.29 -16.10
C ASP A 199 -13.44 -3.38 -15.07
N GLU A 200 -13.08 -3.20 -13.80
CA GLU A 200 -13.48 -4.08 -12.71
C GLU A 200 -15.01 -4.14 -12.57
N LEU A 201 -15.67 -2.97 -12.62
CA LEU A 201 -17.13 -2.86 -12.59
C LEU A 201 -17.78 -3.56 -13.79
N GLU A 202 -17.17 -3.46 -14.97
CA GLU A 202 -17.71 -4.08 -16.20
C GLU A 202 -17.53 -5.59 -16.19
N ARG A 203 -16.35 -6.06 -15.77
CA ARG A 203 -16.04 -7.48 -15.60
C ARG A 203 -17.03 -8.14 -14.64
N ASP A 204 -17.37 -7.44 -13.57
CA ASP A 204 -18.30 -7.92 -12.54
C ASP A 204 -19.77 -7.61 -12.88
N LYS A 205 -20.04 -7.04 -14.07
CA LYS A 205 -21.39 -6.70 -14.59
C LYS A 205 -22.19 -5.77 -13.68
N LEU A 206 -21.50 -4.90 -12.93
CA LEU A 206 -22.11 -3.95 -11.99
C LEU A 206 -22.50 -2.63 -12.64
N TYR A 207 -21.71 -2.20 -13.63
CA TYR A 207 -21.96 -1.00 -14.41
C TYR A 207 -21.27 -1.13 -15.77
N THR A 208 -21.76 -0.45 -16.80
CA THR A 208 -21.12 -0.47 -18.13
C THR A 208 -21.05 0.95 -18.68
N PHE A 209 -19.83 1.40 -18.97
CA PHE A 209 -19.61 2.72 -19.59
C PHE A 209 -19.69 2.62 -21.11
N SER A 210 -20.13 3.70 -21.76
CA SER A 210 -20.18 3.74 -23.22
C SER A 210 -18.77 3.75 -23.82
N PRO A 211 -18.57 3.28 -25.06
CA PRO A 211 -17.28 3.38 -25.75
C PRO A 211 -16.75 4.82 -25.84
N GLU A 212 -17.63 5.79 -26.04
CA GLU A 212 -17.29 7.22 -26.10
C GLU A 212 -16.75 7.72 -24.76
N TRP A 213 -17.33 7.26 -23.66
CA TRP A 213 -16.85 7.56 -22.31
C TRP A 213 -15.44 7.03 -22.09
N LYS A 214 -15.17 5.77 -22.44
CA LYS A 214 -13.84 5.14 -22.29
C LYS A 214 -12.80 5.84 -23.15
N GLN A 215 -13.18 6.23 -24.38
CA GLN A 215 -12.32 7.02 -25.24
C GLN A 215 -12.03 8.41 -24.66
N ALA A 216 -13.01 9.05 -24.03
CA ALA A 216 -12.83 10.33 -23.36
C ALA A 216 -11.90 10.22 -22.14
N LEU A 217 -12.03 9.15 -21.35
CA LEU A 217 -11.14 8.83 -20.22
C LEU A 217 -9.68 8.73 -20.69
N LEU A 218 -9.41 7.85 -21.66
CA LEU A 218 -8.07 7.63 -22.22
C LEU A 218 -7.51 8.91 -22.82
N LYS A 219 -8.31 9.63 -23.60
CA LYS A 219 -7.89 10.89 -24.23
C LYS A 219 -7.56 11.96 -23.20
N TRP A 220 -8.36 12.11 -22.14
CA TRP A 220 -8.11 13.12 -21.11
C TRP A 220 -6.77 12.87 -20.41
N PHE A 221 -6.51 11.64 -19.97
CA PHE A 221 -5.22 11.30 -19.36
C PHE A 221 -4.08 11.43 -20.35
N TYR A 222 -4.25 10.92 -21.57
CA TYR A 222 -3.22 11.00 -22.59
C TYR A 222 -2.82 12.46 -22.85
N THR A 223 -3.76 13.38 -23.01
CA THR A 223 -3.46 14.81 -23.20
C THR A 223 -2.86 15.49 -21.97
N ASN A 224 -3.20 15.05 -20.75
CA ASN A 224 -2.77 15.69 -19.51
C ASN A 224 -1.43 15.20 -18.94
N GLN A 225 -0.83 14.17 -19.53
CA GLN A 225 0.51 13.68 -19.15
C GLN A 225 1.56 14.78 -19.40
N ASP A 226 2.37 15.07 -18.40
CA ASP A 226 3.43 16.06 -18.51
C ASP A 226 4.66 15.50 -19.24
N CYS A 227 5.08 16.16 -20.31
CA CYS A 227 6.19 15.69 -21.14
C CYS A 227 7.58 15.85 -20.51
N LYS A 228 7.73 16.69 -19.48
CA LYS A 228 9.04 16.93 -18.84
C LYS A 228 9.36 15.89 -17.77
N THR A 229 8.32 15.42 -17.09
CA THR A 229 8.42 14.49 -15.97
C THR A 229 7.92 13.09 -16.33
N GLY A 230 7.15 12.97 -17.42
CA GLY A 230 6.41 11.77 -17.78
C GLY A 230 5.21 11.48 -16.87
N PHE A 231 4.92 12.35 -15.90
CA PHE A 231 3.96 12.10 -14.83
C PHE A 231 2.60 12.76 -15.07
N TRP A 232 1.62 12.26 -14.33
CA TRP A 232 0.34 12.91 -14.09
C TRP A 232 0.32 13.53 -12.70
N GLY A 233 -0.55 14.52 -12.48
CA GLY A 233 -0.72 15.09 -11.17
C GLY A 233 -1.51 16.40 -11.14
N PRO A 234 -1.74 16.94 -9.94
CA PRO A 234 -2.49 18.17 -9.75
C PRO A 234 -1.77 19.37 -10.36
N ARG A 235 -2.55 20.29 -10.93
CA ARG A 235 -2.06 21.56 -11.48
C ARG A 235 -2.56 22.72 -10.63
N MET A 236 -1.73 23.75 -10.46
CA MET A 236 -2.17 24.99 -9.83
C MET A 236 -3.29 25.63 -10.65
N ARG A 237 -4.42 25.92 -10.01
CA ARG A 237 -5.56 26.61 -10.63
C ARG A 237 -5.14 27.92 -11.29
N ASN A 238 -4.23 28.64 -10.64
CA ASN A 238 -3.61 29.85 -11.18
C ASN A 238 -2.35 29.46 -11.97
N GLY A 239 -2.46 29.37 -13.29
CA GLY A 239 -1.33 29.22 -14.21
C GLY A 239 -1.05 27.80 -14.71
N GLY A 240 -1.81 26.78 -14.29
CA GLY A 240 -1.76 25.43 -14.87
C GLY A 240 -0.46 24.65 -14.64
N LYS A 241 0.44 25.17 -13.80
CA LYS A 241 1.73 24.54 -13.50
C LYS A 241 1.50 23.22 -12.75
N LEU A 242 2.10 22.14 -13.23
CA LEU A 242 2.13 20.86 -12.54
C LEU A 242 2.81 21.01 -11.18
N LEU A 243 2.15 20.55 -10.12
CA LEU A 243 2.69 20.59 -8.78
C LEU A 243 3.65 19.43 -8.53
N TYR A 244 4.73 19.73 -7.82
CA TYR A 244 5.68 18.75 -7.31
C TYR A 244 6.17 17.72 -8.35
N GLU A 245 6.26 18.12 -9.62
CA GLU A 245 6.64 17.23 -10.73
C GLU A 245 5.70 16.03 -10.93
N GLY A 246 4.44 16.17 -10.51
CA GLY A 246 3.40 15.16 -10.60
C GLY A 246 3.23 14.32 -9.33
N ASP A 247 2.15 13.57 -9.28
CA ASP A 247 1.81 12.64 -8.20
C ASP A 247 2.15 11.21 -8.62
N LEU A 248 3.06 10.60 -7.88
CA LEU A 248 3.59 9.28 -8.21
C LEU A 248 2.53 8.18 -8.02
N SER A 249 1.77 8.23 -6.93
CA SER A 249 0.70 7.25 -6.66
C SER A 249 -0.39 7.29 -7.74
N SER A 250 -0.79 8.49 -8.16
CA SER A 250 -1.75 8.69 -9.25
C SER A 250 -1.17 8.24 -10.58
N THR A 251 0.11 8.54 -10.85
CA THR A 251 0.80 8.08 -12.07
C THR A 251 0.84 6.56 -12.13
N TYR A 252 1.14 5.87 -11.03
CA TYR A 252 1.09 4.41 -10.95
C TYR A 252 -0.28 3.86 -11.36
N LYS A 253 -1.37 4.42 -10.84
CA LYS A 253 -2.74 4.02 -11.18
C LYS A 253 -3.08 4.31 -12.65
N ILE A 254 -2.74 5.50 -13.14
CA ILE A 254 -3.06 5.93 -14.51
C ILE A 254 -2.29 5.13 -15.56
N VAL A 255 -1.05 4.70 -15.27
CA VAL A 255 -0.24 3.92 -16.20
C VAL A 255 -0.92 2.61 -16.61
N GLN A 256 -1.73 2.02 -15.73
CA GLN A 256 -2.46 0.77 -15.99
C GLN A 256 -3.51 0.92 -17.10
N LEU A 257 -3.97 2.14 -17.39
CA LEU A 257 -4.83 2.42 -18.55
C LEU A 257 -4.09 2.35 -19.89
N PHE A 258 -2.75 2.40 -19.88
CA PHE A 258 -1.94 2.53 -21.09
C PHE A 258 -1.00 1.35 -21.31
N ALA A 259 -0.61 0.64 -20.26
CA ALA A 259 0.32 -0.47 -20.33
C ALA A 259 -0.09 -1.66 -19.45
N ASP A 260 0.23 -2.88 -19.91
CA ASP A 260 0.13 -4.09 -19.11
C ASP A 260 1.24 -4.17 -18.04
N GLU A 261 1.16 -5.14 -17.12
CA GLU A 261 2.15 -5.40 -16.05
C GLU A 261 3.52 -5.91 -16.58
N HIS A 262 3.75 -5.78 -17.88
CA HIS A 262 5.04 -6.04 -18.54
C HIS A 262 5.53 -4.81 -19.33
N GLY A 263 4.83 -3.68 -19.22
CA GLY A 263 5.14 -2.42 -19.89
C GLY A 263 4.78 -2.36 -21.37
N ASN A 264 4.02 -3.32 -21.90
CA ASN A 264 3.53 -3.30 -23.28
C ASN A 264 2.28 -2.43 -23.39
N ASN A 265 2.14 -1.69 -24.49
CA ASN A 265 1.02 -0.77 -24.68
C ASN A 265 -0.30 -1.53 -24.87
N LEU A 266 -1.34 -1.14 -24.14
CA LEU A 266 -2.70 -1.71 -24.26
C LEU A 266 -3.47 -1.14 -25.47
N HIS A 267 -3.20 0.13 -25.81
CA HIS A 267 -3.94 0.85 -26.84
C HIS A 267 -2.98 1.42 -27.90
N PRO A 268 -3.03 0.95 -29.16
CA PRO A 268 -2.18 1.49 -30.23
C PRO A 268 -2.34 3.00 -30.44
N GLN A 269 -3.56 3.53 -30.29
CA GLN A 269 -3.82 4.97 -30.42
C GLN A 269 -3.35 5.80 -29.21
N PHE A 270 -3.09 5.17 -28.06
CA PHE A 270 -2.68 5.82 -26.82
C PHE A 270 -1.52 5.05 -26.16
N PRO A 271 -0.33 4.98 -26.79
CA PRO A 271 0.81 4.30 -26.20
C PRO A 271 1.29 5.02 -24.94
N LEU A 272 1.88 4.29 -23.98
CA LEU A 272 2.50 4.93 -22.83
C LEU A 272 3.71 5.79 -23.29
N ARG A 273 3.64 7.11 -23.05
CA ARG A 273 4.68 8.07 -23.46
C ARG A 273 5.65 8.40 -22.32
N TYR A 274 6.79 8.97 -22.69
CA TYR A 274 7.76 9.60 -21.77
C TYR A 274 8.32 8.65 -20.70
N LYS A 275 8.61 7.39 -21.09
CA LYS A 275 9.08 6.35 -20.16
C LYS A 275 10.43 6.70 -19.51
N ASP A 276 11.32 7.36 -20.24
CA ASP A 276 12.64 7.75 -19.73
C ASP A 276 12.53 8.89 -18.71
N GLU A 277 11.71 9.91 -19.00
CA GLU A 277 11.41 11.00 -18.06
C GLU A 277 10.71 10.48 -16.81
N MET A 278 9.80 9.51 -16.99
CA MET A 278 9.12 8.83 -15.90
C MET A 278 10.12 8.07 -15.02
N LEU A 279 11.03 7.29 -15.60
CA LEU A 279 12.07 6.57 -14.87
C LEU A 279 12.96 7.52 -14.05
N ALA A 280 13.43 8.61 -14.67
CA ALA A 280 14.25 9.61 -13.98
C ALA A 280 13.50 10.26 -12.81
N THR A 281 12.22 10.60 -13.02
CA THR A 281 11.37 11.20 -11.99
C THR A 281 11.08 10.25 -10.84
N ILE A 282 10.82 8.96 -11.13
CA ILE A 282 10.64 7.92 -10.12
C ILE A 282 11.88 7.80 -9.26
N LEU A 283 13.06 7.54 -9.85
CA LEU A 283 14.29 7.33 -9.08
C LEU A 283 14.61 8.51 -8.14
N ARG A 284 14.38 9.73 -8.62
CA ARG A 284 14.54 10.96 -7.82
C ARG A 284 13.49 11.11 -6.71
N LYS A 285 12.22 10.78 -6.95
CA LYS A 285 11.18 10.84 -5.91
C LYS A 285 11.39 9.76 -4.85
N LEU A 286 11.81 8.57 -5.28
CA LEU A 286 12.13 7.45 -4.40
C LEU A 286 13.34 7.76 -3.51
N SER A 287 14.37 8.43 -4.03
CA SER A 287 15.55 8.78 -3.23
C SER A 287 15.31 9.85 -2.15
N GLN A 288 14.15 10.52 -2.13
CA GLN A 288 13.85 11.53 -1.12
C GLN A 288 13.59 10.88 0.25
N PRO A 289 14.26 11.31 1.32
CA PRO A 289 14.06 10.79 2.66
C PRO A 289 12.66 11.09 3.20
N MET A 290 12.26 10.41 4.28
CA MET A 290 11.08 10.80 5.04
C MET A 290 11.30 12.19 5.64
N PRO A 291 10.32 13.12 5.60
CA PRO A 291 10.50 14.43 6.21
C PRO A 291 10.69 14.31 7.73
N ASP A 292 11.67 15.04 8.28
CA ASP A 292 12.09 14.89 9.69
C ASP A 292 10.97 15.23 10.70
N ASP A 293 10.13 16.23 10.39
CA ASP A 293 9.00 16.68 11.21
C ASP A 293 7.64 16.21 10.67
N ALA A 294 7.62 15.12 9.89
CA ALA A 294 6.42 14.62 9.25
C ALA A 294 5.34 14.23 10.28
N ASN A 295 4.14 14.78 10.11
CA ASN A 295 2.97 14.28 10.83
C ASN A 295 2.52 12.92 10.24
N LEU A 296 1.62 12.21 10.93
CA LEU A 296 1.22 10.85 10.49
C LEU A 296 0.58 10.80 9.10
N ALA A 297 -0.15 11.84 8.66
CA ALA A 297 -0.72 11.87 7.32
C ALA A 297 0.38 12.02 6.25
N GLU A 298 1.43 12.78 6.54
CA GLU A 298 2.61 12.92 5.68
C GLU A 298 3.44 11.64 5.64
N ILE A 299 3.63 10.97 6.78
CA ILE A 299 4.30 9.66 6.86
C ILE A 299 3.53 8.62 6.04
N HIS A 300 2.20 8.60 6.17
CA HIS A 300 1.34 7.70 5.42
C HIS A 300 1.44 7.93 3.91
N ASP A 301 1.28 9.18 3.42
CA ASP A 301 1.43 9.47 1.97
C ASP A 301 2.85 9.17 1.47
N TRP A 302 3.87 9.47 2.29
CA TRP A 302 5.25 9.16 1.98
C TRP A 302 5.43 7.65 1.74
N LYS A 303 5.00 6.80 2.68
CA LYS A 303 5.09 5.34 2.56
C LYS A 303 4.35 4.82 1.33
N LEU A 304 3.09 5.24 1.15
CA LEU A 304 2.25 4.81 0.03
C LEU A 304 2.87 5.16 -1.32
N THR A 305 3.40 6.38 -1.45
CA THR A 305 4.08 6.84 -2.66
C THR A 305 5.32 6.01 -2.98
N ARG A 306 6.07 5.56 -1.97
CA ARG A 306 7.25 4.73 -2.21
C ARG A 306 6.86 3.35 -2.72
N TYR A 307 5.87 2.73 -2.09
CA TYR A 307 5.32 1.45 -2.51
C TYR A 307 4.83 1.49 -3.98
N HIS A 308 3.98 2.46 -4.33
CA HIS A 308 3.51 2.64 -5.71
C HIS A 308 4.64 2.90 -6.70
N GLY A 309 5.72 3.55 -6.26
CA GLY A 309 6.86 3.85 -7.12
C GLY A 309 7.69 2.62 -7.43
N ILE A 310 7.82 1.70 -6.47
CA ILE A 310 8.43 0.39 -6.70
C ILE A 310 7.58 -0.40 -7.68
N LYS A 311 6.25 -0.47 -7.52
CA LYS A 311 5.36 -1.13 -8.49
C LYS A 311 5.51 -0.53 -9.88
N LEU A 312 5.37 0.79 -10.00
CA LEU A 312 5.48 1.48 -11.28
C LEU A 312 6.82 1.18 -11.98
N LEU A 313 7.91 1.19 -11.21
CA LEU A 313 9.24 0.87 -11.71
C LEU A 313 9.36 -0.61 -12.13
N THR A 314 8.92 -1.54 -11.30
CA THR A 314 9.15 -2.98 -11.47
C THR A 314 8.21 -3.63 -12.48
N ASP A 315 6.96 -3.20 -12.54
CA ASP A 315 5.94 -3.78 -13.42
C ASP A 315 5.98 -3.17 -14.83
N TYR A 316 6.10 -1.84 -14.93
CA TYR A 316 5.87 -1.13 -16.20
C TYR A 316 7.14 -0.62 -16.88
N LEU A 317 8.20 -0.36 -16.10
CA LEU A 317 9.40 0.31 -16.61
C LEU A 317 10.66 -0.55 -16.52
N TRP A 318 10.65 -1.68 -15.83
CA TRP A 318 11.85 -2.47 -15.53
C TRP A 318 12.56 -3.01 -16.77
N LYS A 319 11.80 -3.23 -17.85
CA LYS A 319 12.34 -3.73 -19.12
C LYS A 319 13.20 -2.66 -19.79
N GLY A 320 14.49 -2.93 -19.92
CA GLY A 320 15.43 -2.05 -20.63
C GLY A 320 16.11 -0.99 -19.76
N ILE A 321 15.92 -1.00 -18.44
CA ILE A 321 16.65 -0.09 -17.54
C ILE A 321 18.13 -0.46 -17.44
N SER A 322 18.99 0.55 -17.31
CA SER A 322 20.44 0.38 -17.15
C SER A 322 20.80 -0.33 -15.83
N THR A 323 21.95 -1.00 -15.80
CA THR A 323 22.47 -1.65 -14.59
C THR A 323 22.66 -0.66 -13.43
N GLU A 324 23.08 0.57 -13.72
CA GLU A 324 23.22 1.64 -12.72
C GLU A 324 21.86 1.96 -12.06
N ASN A 325 20.81 2.12 -12.86
CA ASN A 325 19.47 2.39 -12.36
C ASN A 325 18.90 1.18 -11.60
N LYS A 326 19.21 -0.06 -12.01
CA LYS A 326 18.86 -1.28 -11.24
C LYS A 326 19.49 -1.28 -9.86
N ASN A 327 20.78 -0.92 -9.77
CA ASN A 327 21.50 -0.87 -8.50
C ASN A 327 20.95 0.23 -7.59
N ALA A 328 20.65 1.42 -8.13
CA ALA A 328 20.02 2.49 -7.38
C ALA A 328 18.62 2.08 -6.86
N ALA A 329 17.81 1.46 -7.71
CA ALA A 329 16.51 0.93 -7.34
C ALA A 329 16.60 -0.16 -6.26
N LYS A 330 17.59 -1.07 -6.36
CA LYS A 330 17.85 -2.11 -5.36
C LYS A 330 18.10 -1.51 -3.98
N THR A 331 19.06 -0.58 -3.87
CA THR A 331 19.40 0.08 -2.61
C THR A 331 18.17 0.74 -1.97
N PHE A 332 17.34 1.37 -2.81
CA PHE A 332 16.10 1.99 -2.34
C PHE A 332 15.07 0.95 -1.83
N MET A 333 14.86 -0.15 -2.56
CA MET A 333 13.98 -1.24 -2.12
C MET A 333 14.48 -1.85 -0.80
N GLU A 334 15.80 -2.04 -0.65
CA GLU A 334 16.41 -2.52 0.60
C GLU A 334 16.08 -1.59 1.78
N ASN A 335 16.18 -0.28 1.58
CA ASN A 335 15.90 0.71 2.61
C ASN A 335 14.42 0.74 3.02
N ILE A 336 13.50 0.54 2.08
CA ILE A 336 12.07 0.51 2.39
C ILE A 336 11.68 -0.75 3.13
N VAL A 337 12.18 -1.92 2.68
CA VAL A 337 11.96 -3.17 3.42
C VAL A 337 12.47 -3.00 4.85
N LYS A 338 13.69 -2.46 5.02
CA LYS A 338 14.23 -2.17 6.37
C LYS A 338 13.34 -1.27 7.20
N SER A 339 12.99 -0.11 6.66
CA SER A 339 12.14 0.87 7.36
C SER A 339 10.77 0.29 7.71
N THR A 340 10.20 -0.55 6.84
CA THR A 340 8.89 -1.19 7.07
C THR A 340 8.95 -2.12 8.27
N PHE A 341 9.93 -3.02 8.33
CA PHE A 341 10.13 -3.89 9.49
C PHE A 341 10.43 -3.08 10.76
N GLU A 342 11.34 -2.13 10.72
CA GLU A 342 11.76 -1.36 11.90
C GLU A 342 10.62 -0.51 12.49
N THR A 343 9.74 0.03 11.66
CA THR A 343 8.71 0.98 12.11
C THR A 343 7.35 0.36 12.33
N SER A 344 7.08 -0.79 11.71
CA SER A 344 5.72 -1.31 11.55
C SER A 344 5.54 -2.78 11.92
N TYR A 345 6.60 -3.60 11.91
CA TYR A 345 6.51 -5.00 12.32
C TYR A 345 6.41 -5.13 13.85
N LEU A 346 5.45 -5.91 14.33
CA LEU A 346 5.18 -6.15 15.74
C LEU A 346 5.47 -7.60 16.09
N ASP A 347 6.65 -7.86 16.69
CA ASP A 347 7.12 -9.22 16.98
C ASP A 347 6.17 -10.03 17.89
N ASN A 348 5.51 -9.36 18.83
CA ASN A 348 4.52 -9.97 19.73
C ASN A 348 3.25 -10.43 19.02
N GLU A 349 2.92 -9.83 17.87
CA GLU A 349 1.75 -10.21 17.06
C GLU A 349 2.15 -11.05 15.84
N GLY A 350 3.38 -10.92 15.35
CA GLY A 350 3.84 -11.58 14.14
C GLY A 350 3.31 -10.97 12.85
N ALA A 351 2.90 -9.70 12.89
CA ALA A 351 2.23 -8.99 11.80
C ALA A 351 2.60 -7.49 11.79
N PHE A 352 2.03 -6.71 10.88
CA PHE A 352 2.40 -5.31 10.67
C PHE A 352 1.26 -4.36 11.02
N SER A 353 1.62 -3.26 11.67
CA SER A 353 0.75 -2.11 11.85
C SER A 353 0.78 -1.18 10.64
N TYR A 354 -0.34 -0.53 10.34
CA TYR A 354 -0.39 0.43 9.24
C TYR A 354 0.40 1.71 9.53
N TYR A 355 0.27 2.24 10.74
CA TYR A 355 0.96 3.47 11.17
C TYR A 355 2.10 3.18 12.14
N PRO A 356 3.27 3.82 11.97
CA PRO A 356 4.40 3.67 12.90
C PRO A 356 4.02 3.95 14.36
N GLY A 357 4.58 3.16 15.26
CA GLY A 357 4.37 3.31 16.71
C GLY A 357 3.01 2.83 17.22
N SER A 358 2.16 2.26 16.36
CA SER A 358 1.01 1.48 16.81
C SER A 358 1.48 0.27 17.62
N LYS A 359 0.66 -0.15 18.59
CA LYS A 359 0.90 -1.35 19.41
C LYS A 359 0.16 -2.59 18.89
N GLN A 360 -0.66 -2.41 17.86
CA GLN A 360 -1.51 -3.44 17.27
C GLN A 360 -1.34 -3.44 15.75
N ALA A 361 -1.28 -4.63 15.17
CA ALA A 361 -1.23 -4.84 13.74
C ALA A 361 -2.61 -4.62 13.12
N THR A 362 -2.63 -4.33 11.84
CA THR A 362 -3.86 -4.11 11.08
C THR A 362 -3.81 -4.84 9.74
N LEU A 363 -4.99 -5.11 9.18
CA LEU A 363 -5.10 -5.75 7.86
C LEU A 363 -4.36 -4.93 6.80
N ASP A 364 -4.58 -3.61 6.74
CA ASP A 364 -3.89 -2.74 5.77
C ASP A 364 -2.37 -2.77 5.94
N GLY A 365 -1.85 -2.71 7.18
CA GLY A 365 -0.41 -2.76 7.44
C GLY A 365 0.22 -4.08 7.02
N THR A 366 -0.48 -5.19 7.30
CA THR A 366 -0.03 -6.54 6.96
C THR A 366 -0.12 -6.81 5.46
N GLY A 367 -1.23 -6.44 4.83
CA GLY A 367 -1.43 -6.54 3.37
C GLY A 367 -0.40 -5.73 2.61
N ASP A 368 -0.15 -4.47 3.00
CA ASP A 368 0.89 -3.62 2.39
C ASP A 368 2.29 -4.24 2.49
N ALA A 369 2.63 -4.80 3.65
CA ALA A 369 3.93 -5.43 3.87
C ALA A 369 4.12 -6.71 3.05
N ILE A 370 3.08 -7.56 2.97
CA ILE A 370 3.09 -8.76 2.13
C ILE A 370 3.18 -8.38 0.66
N SER A 371 2.37 -7.44 0.21
CA SER A 371 2.46 -6.88 -1.14
C SER A 371 3.85 -6.33 -1.44
N LEU A 372 4.46 -5.55 -0.54
CA LEU A 372 5.82 -5.02 -0.72
C LEU A 372 6.83 -6.15 -0.95
N LEU A 373 6.77 -7.20 -0.13
CA LEU A 373 7.65 -8.36 -0.26
C LEU A 373 7.42 -9.10 -1.59
N ASP A 374 6.18 -9.22 -2.05
CA ASP A 374 5.93 -9.77 -3.39
C ASP A 374 6.55 -8.90 -4.48
N ILE A 375 6.33 -7.59 -4.44
CA ILE A 375 6.78 -6.65 -5.48
C ILE A 375 8.29 -6.64 -5.64
N VAL A 376 9.05 -6.76 -4.55
CA VAL A 376 10.53 -6.86 -4.60
C VAL A 376 11.02 -8.26 -4.98
N GLY A 377 10.11 -9.21 -5.21
CA GLY A 377 10.38 -10.57 -5.63
C GLY A 377 10.75 -11.51 -4.48
N ALA A 378 10.43 -11.18 -3.23
CA ALA A 378 10.69 -12.06 -2.11
C ALA A 378 9.69 -13.24 -2.05
N LEU A 379 8.45 -13.03 -2.49
CA LEU A 379 7.37 -14.04 -2.41
C LEU A 379 7.14 -14.80 -3.72
N SER A 380 7.70 -14.32 -4.84
CA SER A 380 7.51 -14.92 -6.16
C SER A 380 8.84 -15.23 -6.84
N LYS A 381 9.11 -16.50 -7.09
CA LYS A 381 10.31 -16.97 -7.82
C LYS A 381 10.42 -16.37 -9.22
N ASN A 382 9.29 -16.28 -9.94
CA ASN A 382 9.26 -15.72 -11.29
C ASN A 382 9.62 -14.23 -11.26
N ARG A 383 9.08 -13.50 -10.29
CA ARG A 383 9.36 -12.09 -10.08
C ARG A 383 10.80 -11.87 -9.62
N GLN A 384 11.31 -12.68 -8.69
CA GLN A 384 12.71 -12.66 -8.28
C GLN A 384 13.66 -12.81 -9.46
N ARG A 385 13.35 -13.75 -10.38
CA ARG A 385 14.14 -13.97 -11.59
C ARG A 385 14.08 -12.79 -12.56
N LEU A 386 12.90 -12.20 -12.74
CA LEU A 386 12.70 -11.02 -13.60
C LEU A 386 13.51 -9.82 -13.10
N LEU A 387 13.51 -9.60 -11.78
CA LEU A 387 14.16 -8.44 -11.17
C LEU A 387 15.67 -8.65 -11.03
N TRP A 388 16.09 -9.81 -10.52
CA TRP A 388 17.44 -10.02 -9.98
C TRP A 388 18.26 -11.06 -10.75
N GLY A 389 17.69 -11.67 -11.79
CA GLY A 389 18.32 -12.72 -12.57
C GLY A 389 18.12 -14.12 -12.01
N SER A 390 18.59 -15.13 -12.74
CA SER A 390 18.44 -16.53 -12.30
C SER A 390 19.44 -16.88 -11.20
N PRO A 391 19.11 -17.81 -10.27
CA PRO A 391 20.02 -18.23 -9.20
C PRO A 391 21.43 -18.62 -9.67
N GLY A 392 21.56 -19.29 -10.83
CA GLY A 392 22.85 -19.64 -11.40
C GLY A 392 23.72 -18.46 -11.86
N GLN A 393 23.15 -17.26 -11.95
CA GLN A 393 23.85 -16.01 -12.29
C GLN A 393 24.03 -15.10 -11.07
N SER A 394 23.11 -15.15 -10.10
CA SER A 394 23.06 -14.22 -8.97
C SER A 394 23.74 -14.74 -7.69
N ILE A 395 23.91 -16.06 -7.55
CA ILE A 395 24.51 -16.68 -6.37
C ILE A 395 26.02 -16.82 -6.56
N VAL A 396 26.78 -16.31 -5.60
CA VAL A 396 28.22 -16.56 -5.46
C VAL A 396 28.42 -17.93 -4.81
N ASP A 397 29.00 -18.87 -5.55
CA ASP A 397 29.41 -20.16 -5.03
C ASP A 397 30.71 -20.02 -4.24
N LEU A 398 30.64 -20.17 -2.92
CA LEU A 398 31.79 -20.13 -2.01
C LEU A 398 32.54 -21.46 -1.95
N GLY A 399 32.10 -22.46 -2.74
CA GLY A 399 32.77 -23.73 -2.92
C GLY A 399 32.15 -24.88 -2.13
N SER A 400 32.83 -26.03 -2.20
CA SER A 400 32.45 -27.25 -1.50
C SER A 400 33.57 -27.71 -0.59
N SER A 401 33.23 -28.20 0.61
CA SER A 401 34.20 -28.71 1.57
C SER A 401 33.83 -30.11 2.05
N GLN A 402 34.84 -30.97 2.17
CA GLN A 402 34.72 -32.30 2.76
C GLN A 402 34.99 -32.20 4.24
N ILE A 403 34.00 -32.56 5.07
CA ILE A 403 34.07 -32.46 6.52
C ILE A 403 33.59 -33.76 7.17
N SER A 404 34.15 -34.11 8.32
CA SER A 404 33.68 -35.26 9.11
C SER A 404 32.59 -34.87 10.11
N ILE A 405 32.60 -33.61 10.53
CA ILE A 405 31.62 -32.99 11.43
C ILE A 405 31.59 -31.49 11.11
N LEU A 406 30.41 -30.90 11.14
CA LEU A 406 30.19 -29.47 10.99
C LEU A 406 30.53 -28.75 12.29
N HIS A 407 31.41 -27.77 12.16
CA HIS A 407 31.71 -26.75 13.16
C HIS A 407 31.22 -25.38 12.69
N GLU A 408 31.05 -24.45 13.62
CA GLU A 408 30.62 -23.09 13.31
C GLU A 408 31.58 -22.36 12.35
N ASN A 409 32.88 -22.64 12.48
CA ASN A 409 33.90 -22.02 11.64
C ASN A 409 33.81 -22.41 10.16
N ASP A 410 33.19 -23.55 9.84
CA ASP A 410 33.02 -24.01 8.46
C ASP A 410 32.10 -23.08 7.65
N LEU A 411 31.26 -22.29 8.34
CA LEU A 411 30.37 -21.32 7.74
C LEU A 411 30.88 -19.88 7.83
N ASN A 412 32.11 -19.64 8.32
CA ASN A 412 32.63 -18.28 8.52
C ASN A 412 32.68 -17.46 7.22
N LEU A 413 33.02 -18.08 6.08
CA LEU A 413 33.02 -17.39 4.78
C LEU A 413 31.62 -16.86 4.45
N LEU A 414 30.58 -17.65 4.73
CA LEU A 414 29.20 -17.25 4.49
C LEU A 414 28.76 -16.21 5.55
N LYS A 415 28.95 -16.46 6.85
CA LYS A 415 28.56 -15.52 7.95
C LYS A 415 29.20 -14.12 7.81
N ASN A 416 30.41 -14.04 7.25
CA ASN A 416 31.14 -12.80 7.03
C ASN A 416 30.86 -12.14 5.68
N SER A 417 30.02 -12.74 4.83
CA SER A 417 29.69 -12.18 3.53
C SER A 417 28.88 -10.88 3.63
N PRO A 418 29.20 -9.84 2.85
CA PRO A 418 28.49 -8.56 2.89
C PRO A 418 27.00 -8.69 2.55
N GLY A 419 26.14 -8.00 3.28
CA GLY A 419 24.70 -7.95 3.00
C GLY A 419 23.92 -9.21 3.36
N LEU A 420 24.54 -10.22 3.97
CA LEU A 420 23.84 -11.41 4.47
C LEU A 420 22.87 -11.04 5.60
N ASN A 421 21.60 -11.45 5.46
CA ASN A 421 20.55 -11.30 6.46
C ASN A 421 20.23 -12.63 7.16
N SER A 422 20.03 -13.70 6.38
CA SER A 422 19.62 -15.03 6.87
C SER A 422 20.28 -16.16 6.09
N MET A 423 20.29 -17.37 6.67
CA MET A 423 20.79 -18.59 6.07
C MET A 423 19.71 -19.68 6.12
N ARG A 424 19.44 -20.32 4.98
CA ARG A 424 18.55 -21.49 4.90
C ARG A 424 19.38 -22.74 4.61
N PHE A 425 19.05 -23.82 5.30
CA PHE A 425 19.76 -25.09 5.22
C PHE A 425 18.93 -26.13 4.47
N PHE A 426 19.57 -26.86 3.56
CA PHE A 426 18.94 -27.86 2.70
C PHE A 426 19.76 -29.15 2.69
N ARG A 427 19.09 -30.29 2.51
CA ARG A 427 19.77 -31.59 2.36
C ARG A 427 20.69 -31.58 1.13
N SER A 428 20.21 -31.04 0.02
CA SER A 428 20.98 -30.86 -1.21
C SER A 428 20.59 -29.56 -1.87
N TYR A 429 21.37 -29.12 -2.87
CA TYR A 429 21.05 -27.91 -3.60
C TYR A 429 19.68 -28.00 -4.29
N PRO A 430 18.74 -27.06 -4.05
CA PRO A 430 17.42 -27.08 -4.71
C PRO A 430 17.55 -26.83 -6.22
N ALA A 431 17.62 -27.90 -7.02
CA ALA A 431 17.84 -27.83 -8.46
C ALA A 431 16.73 -27.08 -9.22
N SER A 432 15.51 -27.07 -8.67
CA SER A 432 14.40 -26.28 -9.21
C SER A 432 14.68 -24.78 -9.15
N GLY A 433 15.59 -24.32 -8.27
CA GLY A 433 15.77 -22.91 -7.92
C GLY A 433 14.64 -22.35 -7.07
N ASP A 434 13.82 -23.22 -6.48
CA ASP A 434 12.90 -22.85 -5.39
C ASP A 434 13.61 -23.06 -4.04
N PHE A 435 13.81 -21.97 -3.31
CA PHE A 435 14.46 -21.97 -2.01
C PHE A 435 13.49 -21.79 -0.83
N THR A 436 12.20 -22.00 -1.08
CA THR A 436 11.15 -22.02 -0.04
C THR A 436 10.75 -23.45 0.33
N SER A 437 10.91 -24.40 -0.59
CA SER A 437 10.67 -25.82 -0.36
C SER A 437 11.89 -26.56 0.20
N GLY A 438 11.66 -27.55 1.07
CA GLY A 438 12.71 -28.46 1.55
C GLY A 438 13.73 -27.82 2.51
N VAL A 439 13.40 -26.67 3.09
CA VAL A 439 14.21 -26.00 4.11
C VAL A 439 14.19 -26.81 5.40
N ILE A 440 15.36 -27.16 5.92
CA ILE A 440 15.51 -27.91 7.18
C ILE A 440 15.37 -26.97 8.38
N CYS A 441 16.10 -25.86 8.35
CA CYS A 441 16.05 -24.82 9.36
C CYS A 441 16.52 -23.49 8.78
N LEU A 442 16.18 -22.43 9.50
CA LEU A 442 16.60 -21.07 9.26
C LEU A 442 17.56 -20.62 10.37
N ASN A 443 18.64 -19.93 10.02
CA ASN A 443 19.49 -19.24 10.97
C ASN A 443 19.65 -17.76 10.62
N TYR A 444 19.55 -16.90 11.62
CA TYR A 444 20.00 -15.51 11.54
C TYR A 444 21.40 -15.40 12.14
N PRO A 445 22.46 -15.29 11.32
CA PRO A 445 23.84 -15.28 11.82
C PRO A 445 24.20 -14.01 12.59
N LYS A 446 23.39 -12.96 12.45
CA LYS A 446 23.52 -11.66 13.11
C LYS A 446 22.14 -11.18 13.52
N LYS A 447 22.08 -10.34 14.57
CA LYS A 447 20.84 -9.67 14.95
C LYS A 447 20.35 -8.78 13.79
N THR A 448 19.12 -9.00 13.36
CA THR A 448 18.46 -8.25 12.29
C THR A 448 16.99 -8.01 12.65
N PRO A 449 16.43 -6.83 12.35
CA PRO A 449 14.99 -6.60 12.43
C PRO A 449 14.24 -7.23 11.24
N ILE A 450 14.95 -7.64 10.18
CA ILE A 450 14.35 -8.09 8.92
C ILE A 450 14.19 -9.59 8.94
N MET A 451 12.93 -10.04 8.91
CA MET A 451 12.63 -11.45 8.94
C MET A 451 12.80 -12.09 7.56
N ASP A 452 13.32 -13.31 7.58
CA ASP A 452 13.22 -14.20 6.44
C ASP A 452 11.76 -14.65 6.27
N ILE A 453 11.32 -14.81 5.02
CA ILE A 453 9.94 -15.21 4.70
C ILE A 453 9.55 -16.56 5.33
N MET A 454 10.52 -17.46 5.56
CA MET A 454 10.28 -18.75 6.20
C MET A 454 9.92 -18.63 7.69
N ASP A 455 10.30 -17.53 8.35
CA ASP A 455 9.92 -17.21 9.73
C ASP A 455 8.70 -16.26 9.76
N LEU A 456 8.62 -15.34 8.81
CA LEU A 456 7.55 -14.34 8.74
C LEU A 456 6.18 -14.93 8.35
N LEU A 457 6.10 -15.65 7.23
CA LEU A 457 4.82 -16.05 6.65
C LEU A 457 3.99 -16.94 7.58
N PRO A 458 4.55 -17.92 8.30
CA PRO A 458 3.79 -18.68 9.30
C PRO A 458 3.18 -17.81 10.40
N ARG A 459 3.88 -16.76 10.84
CA ARG A 459 3.40 -15.82 11.86
C ARG A 459 2.29 -14.94 11.34
N VAL A 460 2.46 -14.40 10.14
CA VAL A 460 1.43 -13.60 9.46
C VAL A 460 0.19 -14.45 9.23
N LYS A 461 0.34 -15.68 8.69
CA LYS A 461 -0.78 -16.63 8.52
C LYS A 461 -1.51 -16.87 9.83
N LYS A 462 -0.78 -17.12 10.93
CA LYS A 462 -1.40 -17.27 12.26
C LYS A 462 -2.17 -16.02 12.67
N TRP A 463 -1.56 -14.83 12.55
CA TRP A 463 -2.18 -13.58 12.92
C TRP A 463 -3.47 -13.32 12.13
N VAL A 464 -3.42 -13.41 10.79
CA VAL A 464 -4.59 -13.18 9.91
C VAL A 464 -5.72 -14.15 10.26
N ASN A 465 -5.42 -15.41 10.57
CA ASN A 465 -6.45 -16.36 10.98
C ASN A 465 -7.10 -16.01 12.34
N THR A 466 -6.32 -15.45 13.27
CA THR A 466 -6.78 -15.16 14.65
C THR A 466 -7.28 -13.74 14.89
N THR A 467 -6.98 -12.80 14.00
CA THR A 467 -7.39 -11.40 14.18
C THR A 467 -8.91 -11.26 14.07
N PRO A 468 -9.56 -10.43 14.92
CA PRO A 468 -10.99 -10.12 14.82
C PRO A 468 -11.31 -9.14 13.68
N GLN A 469 -10.30 -8.65 12.94
CA GLN A 469 -10.48 -7.73 11.82
C GLN A 469 -10.96 -8.48 10.58
N ASN A 470 -11.97 -7.94 9.88
CA ASN A 470 -12.48 -8.49 8.62
C ASN A 470 -12.18 -7.58 7.42
N LEU A 471 -12.25 -6.25 7.59
CA LEU A 471 -12.03 -5.28 6.52
C LEU A 471 -11.24 -4.07 7.02
N GLY A 472 -10.19 -3.70 6.28
CA GLY A 472 -9.42 -2.47 6.45
C GLY A 472 -9.92 -1.33 5.55
N ASN A 473 -9.10 -0.30 5.37
CA ASN A 473 -9.38 0.79 4.43
C ASN A 473 -9.21 0.35 2.98
N TRP A 474 -8.24 -0.53 2.73
CA TRP A 474 -7.75 -0.86 1.39
C TRP A 474 -7.73 -2.36 1.10
N THR A 475 -7.85 -3.22 2.10
CA THR A 475 -7.83 -4.68 1.93
C THR A 475 -8.78 -5.40 2.90
N SER A 476 -9.11 -6.66 2.60
CA SER A 476 -9.90 -7.53 3.48
C SER A 476 -9.05 -8.70 4.03
N LYS A 477 -9.55 -9.34 5.08
CA LYS A 477 -8.94 -10.55 5.65
C LYS A 477 -8.84 -11.67 4.60
N GLU A 478 -9.89 -11.84 3.80
CA GLU A 478 -10.04 -12.83 2.75
C GLU A 478 -9.03 -12.59 1.63
N ALA A 479 -8.82 -11.33 1.24
CA ALA A 479 -7.83 -10.97 0.23
C ALA A 479 -6.42 -11.36 0.70
N VAL A 480 -6.06 -11.00 1.95
CA VAL A 480 -4.77 -11.38 2.54
C VAL A 480 -4.64 -12.90 2.67
N LEU A 481 -5.69 -13.62 3.06
CA LEU A 481 -5.67 -15.09 3.14
C LEU A 481 -5.46 -15.74 1.76
N GLN A 482 -6.11 -15.22 0.72
CA GLN A 482 -5.94 -15.70 -0.65
C GLN A 482 -4.51 -15.48 -1.15
N GLU A 483 -3.93 -14.30 -0.91
CA GLU A 483 -2.52 -14.02 -1.21
C GLU A 483 -1.56 -14.95 -0.45
N LEU A 484 -1.87 -15.28 0.81
CA LEU A 484 -1.04 -16.18 1.61
C LEU A 484 -1.22 -17.67 1.24
N ALA A 485 -2.39 -18.05 0.70
CA ALA A 485 -2.72 -19.42 0.34
C ALA A 485 -1.90 -19.92 -0.85
N VAL A 486 -1.55 -19.03 -1.79
CA VAL A 486 -0.67 -19.37 -2.93
C VAL A 486 0.80 -19.56 -2.51
N LEU A 487 1.16 -19.13 -1.30
CA LEU A 487 2.51 -19.24 -0.76
C LEU A 487 2.64 -20.54 0.05
N GLU A 488 3.07 -21.61 -0.60
CA GLU A 488 3.39 -22.91 0.01
C GLU A 488 4.63 -22.81 0.91
N THR A 489 4.45 -22.29 2.11
CA THR A 489 5.51 -22.15 3.12
C THR A 489 5.13 -22.86 4.39
N GLU A 490 5.95 -23.84 4.74
CA GLU A 490 5.85 -24.61 5.98
C GLU A 490 6.69 -23.96 7.09
N PRO A 491 6.23 -24.00 8.36
CA PRO A 491 7.04 -23.57 9.49
C PRO A 491 8.33 -24.38 9.58
N VAL A 492 9.46 -23.69 9.74
CA VAL A 492 10.78 -24.32 9.95
C VAL A 492 11.36 -23.93 11.30
N PRO A 493 12.21 -24.77 11.92
CA PRO A 493 12.99 -24.37 13.08
C PRO A 493 13.83 -23.12 12.79
N VAL A 494 13.72 -22.12 13.67
CA VAL A 494 14.41 -20.83 13.55
C VAL A 494 15.43 -20.68 14.68
N PHE A 495 16.68 -20.41 14.32
CA PHE A 495 17.77 -20.17 15.26
C PHE A 495 18.34 -18.76 15.09
N ARG A 496 18.65 -18.08 16.19
CA ARG A 496 19.19 -16.72 16.19
C ARG A 496 20.58 -16.75 16.80
N GLU A 497 21.55 -16.15 16.10
CA GLU A 497 22.97 -16.03 16.47
C GLU A 497 23.73 -17.37 16.51
N GLU A 498 23.22 -18.37 17.22
CA GLU A 498 23.82 -19.70 17.37
C GLU A 498 23.35 -20.67 16.27
N LEU A 499 24.28 -21.50 15.79
CA LEU A 499 23.98 -22.56 14.82
C LEU A 499 23.46 -23.82 15.53
N PRO A 500 22.42 -24.49 14.98
CA PRO A 500 21.92 -25.75 15.50
C PRO A 500 22.82 -26.93 15.10
N LEU A 501 24.09 -26.92 15.54
CA LEU A 501 25.12 -27.86 15.09
C LEU A 501 24.72 -29.33 15.25
N LYS A 502 23.98 -29.69 16.31
CA LYS A 502 23.50 -31.06 16.52
C LYS A 502 22.57 -31.49 15.37
N LEU A 503 21.52 -30.73 15.10
CA LEU A 503 20.56 -30.98 14.02
C LEU A 503 21.26 -31.04 12.66
N LEU A 504 22.14 -30.07 12.37
CA LEU A 504 22.82 -30.00 11.08
C LEU A 504 23.81 -31.13 10.86
N ASN A 505 24.48 -31.59 11.92
CA ASN A 505 25.34 -32.77 11.86
C ASN A 505 24.54 -34.06 11.66
N GLU A 506 23.41 -34.23 12.35
CA GLU A 506 22.52 -35.38 12.12
C GLU A 506 22.07 -35.45 10.66
N VAL A 507 21.63 -34.32 10.10
CA VAL A 507 21.26 -34.24 8.67
C VAL A 507 22.45 -34.56 7.75
N LEU A 508 23.63 -34.01 8.03
CA LEU A 508 24.82 -34.25 7.21
C LEU A 508 25.25 -35.72 7.24
N GLN A 509 25.13 -36.39 8.39
CA GLN A 509 25.42 -37.82 8.52
C GLN A 509 24.41 -38.67 7.75
N ASP A 510 23.11 -38.34 7.86
CA ASP A 510 22.04 -39.10 7.21
C ASP A 510 22.02 -38.94 5.69
N ASN A 511 22.34 -37.73 5.20
CA ASN A 511 22.21 -37.38 3.78
C ASN A 511 23.55 -37.36 3.02
N GLY A 512 24.68 -37.29 3.72
CA GLY A 512 26.03 -37.17 3.14
C GLY A 512 26.34 -35.79 2.52
N GLU A 513 25.35 -34.91 2.41
CA GLU A 513 25.48 -33.54 1.93
C GLU A 513 24.61 -32.59 2.76
N LEU A 514 25.07 -31.35 2.90
CA LEU A 514 24.32 -30.22 3.44
C LEU A 514 24.64 -28.99 2.59
N THR A 515 23.61 -28.37 2.02
CA THR A 515 23.75 -27.10 1.27
C THR A 515 23.21 -25.94 2.09
N VAL A 516 23.97 -24.85 2.17
CA VAL A 516 23.59 -23.62 2.86
C VAL A 516 23.47 -22.49 1.85
N ILE A 517 22.32 -21.81 1.83
CA ILE A 517 22.08 -20.64 1.00
C ILE A 517 21.91 -19.40 1.88
N GLY A 518 22.71 -18.37 1.61
CA GLY A 518 22.64 -17.07 2.26
C GLY A 518 21.76 -16.09 1.49
N PHE A 519 20.87 -15.39 2.19
CA PHE A 519 19.90 -14.44 1.64
C PHE A 519 20.19 -13.02 2.11
N ASP A 520 19.96 -12.02 1.25
CA ASP A 520 19.97 -10.61 1.66
C ASP A 520 18.61 -10.14 2.20
N VAL A 521 18.51 -8.87 2.56
CA VAL A 521 17.27 -8.28 3.13
C VAL A 521 16.07 -8.30 2.17
N LEU A 522 16.31 -8.39 0.85
CA LEU A 522 15.27 -8.55 -0.16
C LEU A 522 14.93 -10.02 -0.43
N GLN A 523 15.48 -10.95 0.37
CA GLN A 523 15.31 -12.39 0.22
C GLN A 523 15.89 -12.92 -1.11
N ILE A 524 16.86 -12.21 -1.67
CA ILE A 524 17.59 -12.67 -2.86
C ILE A 524 18.66 -13.66 -2.40
N PRO A 525 18.77 -14.86 -2.98
CA PRO A 525 19.86 -15.77 -2.68
C PRO A 525 21.17 -15.19 -3.24
N ARG A 526 22.17 -15.03 -2.37
CA ARG A 526 23.45 -14.35 -2.68
C ARG A 526 24.65 -15.28 -2.60
N TYR A 527 24.63 -16.23 -1.67
CA TYR A 527 25.79 -17.08 -1.36
C TYR A 527 25.37 -18.53 -1.25
N LYS A 528 26.23 -19.44 -1.69
CA LYS A 528 26.08 -20.89 -1.51
C LYS A 528 27.35 -21.49 -0.94
N VAL A 529 27.21 -22.38 0.03
CA VAL A 529 28.25 -23.32 0.49
C VAL A 529 27.67 -24.72 0.44
N THR A 530 28.47 -25.68 -0.02
CA THR A 530 28.11 -27.12 0.04
C THR A 530 29.08 -27.86 0.95
N LEU A 531 28.56 -28.61 1.90
CA LEU A 531 29.33 -29.42 2.82
C LEU A 531 29.03 -30.88 2.53
N ARG A 532 30.08 -31.70 2.41
CA ARG A 532 29.96 -33.13 2.12
C ARG A 532 30.64 -33.94 3.20
N LEU A 533 30.01 -35.05 3.57
CA LEU A 533 30.58 -35.98 4.52
C LEU A 533 31.77 -36.70 3.88
N LYS A 534 32.91 -36.66 4.57
CA LYS A 534 34.18 -37.25 4.12
C LYS A 534 34.13 -38.77 4.02
#